data_AF-A0A8T4ERG7-F1
#
_entry.id   AF-A0A8T4ERG7-F1
#
_cell.length_a   1.000
_cell.length_b   1.000
_cell.length_c   1.000
_cell.angle_alpha   90.00
_cell.angle_beta   90.00
_cell.angle_gamma   90.00
#
_symmetry.space_group_name_H-M   'P 1'
#
loop_
_entity.id
_entity.type
_entity.pdbx_description
1 polymer ?
#
loop_
_entity_poly.entity_id
_entity_poly.type
_entity_poly.pdbx_seq_one_letter_code
_entity_poly.pdbx_strand_id
1 'polypeptide(L)'
;MVQAMVNLGEREDRLLTIIKGKFGLKTKSDAMNFVIGKFEEELLEPELRPEFVNKIRNIEKKGKFTNYKDISELRKEIENA
;
A
#
# COMPACT_ATOMS: atom_id res chain seq x y z
N MET A 1 4.25 9.61 15.59
CA MET A 1 4.38 8.16 15.82
C MET A 1 3.33 7.75 16.82
N VAL A 2 2.55 6.72 16.51
CA VAL A 2 1.58 6.13 17.45
C VAL A 2 2.24 4.94 18.13
N GLN A 3 2.09 4.79 19.43
CA GLN A 3 2.59 3.64 20.18
C GLN A 3 1.44 2.71 20.54
N ALA A 4 1.63 1.41 20.33
CA ALA A 4 0.68 0.37 20.72
C ALA A 4 1.43 -0.71 21.50
N MET A 5 0.84 -1.15 22.61
CA MET A 5 1.28 -2.38 23.29
C MET A 5 0.58 -3.57 22.66
N VAL A 6 1.35 -4.57 22.27
CA VAL A 6 0.86 -5.81 21.66
C VAL A 6 1.43 -7.00 22.42
N ASN A 7 0.58 -7.99 22.68
CA ASN A 7 1.01 -9.27 23.24
C ASN A 7 1.37 -10.21 22.09
N LEU A 8 2.59 -10.75 22.14
CA LEU A 8 3.11 -11.70 21.15
C LEU A 8 3.37 -13.04 21.84
N GLY A 9 3.07 -14.14 21.14
CA GLY A 9 3.51 -15.45 21.58
C GLY A 9 5.02 -15.63 21.40
N GLU A 10 5.58 -16.65 22.04
CA GLU A 10 7.02 -16.93 21.94
C GLU A 10 7.49 -17.19 20.50
N ARG A 11 6.63 -17.83 19.69
CA ARG A 11 6.93 -18.13 18.30
C ARG A 11 7.02 -16.84 17.48
N GLU A 12 6.04 -15.95 17.63
CA GLU A 12 5.97 -14.67 16.92
C GLU A 12 7.16 -13.78 17.29
N ASP A 13 7.55 -13.76 18.57
CA ASP A 13 8.72 -13.01 19.04
C ASP A 13 10.05 -13.52 18.43
N ARG A 14 10.20 -14.84 18.32
CA ARG A 14 11.35 -15.47 17.65
C ARG A 14 11.38 -15.14 16.16
N LEU A 15 10.23 -15.17 15.49
CA LEU A 15 10.13 -14.80 14.08
C LEU A 15 10.54 -13.34 13.85
N LEU A 16 10.06 -12.41 14.68
CA LEU A 16 10.47 -10.99 14.59
C LEU A 16 11.98 -10.82 14.82
N THR A 17 12.58 -11.63 15.71
CA THR A 17 14.02 -11.62 15.95
C THR A 17 14.80 -12.07 14.71
N ILE A 18 14.33 -13.12 14.02
CA ILE A 18 14.94 -13.60 12.78
C ILE A 18 14.83 -12.55 11.68
N ILE A 19 13.64 -11.96 11.49
CA ILE A 19 13.39 -10.92 10.48
C ILE A 19 14.26 -9.69 10.76
N LYS A 20 14.31 -9.24 12.01
CA LYS A 20 15.17 -8.14 12.45
C LYS A 20 16.62 -8.39 12.03
N GLY A 21 17.17 -9.57 12.34
CA GLY A 21 18.53 -9.93 11.98
C GLY A 21 18.75 -10.01 10.46
N LYS A 22 17.84 -10.67 9.74
CA LYS A 22 17.93 -10.87 8.28
C LYS A 22 18.00 -9.55 7.51
N PHE A 23 17.22 -8.55 7.94
CA PHE A 23 17.13 -7.25 7.25
C PHE A 23 17.96 -6.14 7.92
N GLY A 24 18.78 -6.46 8.93
CA GLY A 24 19.63 -5.49 9.62
C GLY A 24 18.86 -4.41 10.39
N LEU A 25 17.66 -4.72 10.87
CA LEU A 25 16.78 -3.78 11.55
C LEU A 25 17.23 -3.55 13.01
N LYS A 26 17.03 -2.33 13.52
CA LYS A 26 17.55 -1.93 14.85
C LYS A 26 16.70 -2.47 15.99
N THR A 27 15.38 -2.48 15.84
CA THR A 27 14.44 -2.89 16.90
C THR A 27 13.46 -3.96 16.42
N LYS A 28 12.78 -4.62 17.37
CA LYS A 28 11.67 -5.54 17.03
C LYS A 28 10.46 -4.78 16.48
N SER A 29 10.28 -3.52 16.88
CA SER A 29 9.25 -2.65 16.31
C SER A 29 9.50 -2.34 14.84
N ASP A 30 10.76 -2.13 14.44
CA ASP A 30 11.12 -1.95 13.03
C ASP A 30 10.79 -3.22 12.23
N ALA A 31 11.06 -4.40 12.79
CA ALA A 31 10.72 -5.69 12.17
C ALA A 31 9.20 -5.89 12.05
N MET A 32 8.43 -5.49 13.07
CA MET A 32 6.97 -5.52 13.00
C MET A 32 6.45 -4.60 11.88
N ASN A 33 6.94 -3.36 11.80
CA ASN A 33 6.55 -2.43 10.75
C ASN A 33 6.90 -2.95 9.35
N PHE A 34 8.06 -3.59 9.20
CA PHE A 34 8.45 -4.23 7.94
C PHE A 34 7.48 -5.35 7.54
N VAL A 35 7.09 -6.22 8.49
CA VAL A 35 6.11 -7.29 8.23
C VAL A 35 4.75 -6.72 7.85
N ILE A 36 4.28 -5.68 8.54
CA ILE A 36 3.01 -5.02 8.22
C ILE A 36 3.04 -4.46 6.79
N GLY A 37 4.13 -3.80 6.39
CA GLY A 37 4.28 -3.30 5.03
C GLY A 37 4.28 -4.42 3.97
N LYS A 38 4.91 -5.56 4.26
CA LYS A 38 4.85 -6.73 3.37
C LYS A 38 3.47 -7.36 3.29
N PHE A 39 2.77 -7.41 4.41
CA PHE A 39 1.39 -7.86 4.43
C PHE A 39 0.47 -6.89 3.71
N GLU A 40 0.73 -5.57 3.75
CA GLU A 40 0.03 -4.57 2.94
C GLU A 40 0.22 -4.80 1.44
N GLU A 41 1.44 -5.11 0.98
CA GLU A 41 1.70 -5.43 -0.44
C GLU A 41 0.89 -6.65 -0.92
N GLU A 42 0.68 -7.64 -0.04
CA GLU A 42 -0.01 -8.90 -0.34
C GLU A 42 -1.53 -8.82 -0.15
N LEU A 43 -2.00 -8.13 0.89
CA LEU A 43 -3.42 -8.08 1.28
C LEU A 43 -4.17 -6.90 0.66
N LEU A 44 -3.53 -5.73 0.50
CA LEU A 44 -4.22 -4.59 -0.10
C LEU A 44 -4.26 -4.76 -1.62
N GLU A 45 -5.48 -4.97 -2.13
CA GLU A 45 -5.80 -4.84 -3.55
C GLU A 45 -5.25 -3.50 -4.09
N PRO A 46 -4.81 -3.43 -5.36
CA PRO A 46 -4.15 -2.24 -5.92
C PRO A 46 -4.91 -0.92 -5.65
N GLU A 47 -6.23 -0.98 -5.59
CA GLU A 47 -7.14 0.14 -5.35
C GLU A 47 -7.07 0.70 -3.92
N LEU A 48 -6.69 -0.13 -2.94
CA LEU A 48 -6.60 0.22 -1.52
C LEU A 48 -5.18 0.61 -1.09
N ARG A 49 -4.19 0.48 -1.97
CA ARG A 49 -2.81 0.88 -1.68
C ARG A 49 -2.73 2.39 -1.47
N PRO A 50 -2.06 2.88 -0.41
CA PRO A 50 -1.96 4.31 -0.12
C PRO A 50 -1.43 5.14 -1.31
N GLU A 51 -0.49 4.59 -2.08
CA GLU A 51 0.03 5.24 -3.29
C GLU A 51 -1.04 5.45 -4.36
N PHE A 52 -1.88 4.44 -4.59
CA PHE A 52 -2.98 4.52 -5.55
C PHE A 52 -4.06 5.49 -5.08
N VAL A 53 -4.43 5.45 -3.80
CA VAL A 53 -5.36 6.41 -3.20
C VAL A 53 -4.83 7.84 -3.36
N ASN A 54 -3.54 8.07 -3.15
CA ASN A 54 -2.91 9.38 -3.35
C ASN A 54 -2.91 9.79 -4.83
N LYS A 55 -2.67 8.86 -5.76
CA LYS A 55 -2.76 9.11 -7.20
C LYS A 55 -4.17 9.53 -7.60
N ILE A 56 -5.21 8.81 -7.16
CA ILE A 56 -6.60 9.15 -7.46
C ILE A 56 -6.97 10.52 -6.88
N ARG A 57 -6.64 10.79 -5.62
CA ARG A 57 -6.87 12.12 -4.99
C ARG A 57 -6.17 13.26 -5.73
N ASN A 58 -4.99 13.01 -6.29
CA ASN A 58 -4.29 14.01 -7.10
C ASN A 58 -4.99 14.25 -8.45
N ILE A 59 -5.50 13.18 -9.08
CA ILE A 59 -6.31 13.28 -10.30
C ILE A 59 -7.61 14.05 -10.00
N GLU A 60 -8.33 13.73 -8.91
CA GLU A 60 -9.53 14.48 -8.48
C GLU A 60 -9.27 15.98 -8.30
N LYS A 61 -8.13 16.35 -7.70
CA LYS A 61 -7.83 17.76 -7.39
C LYS A 61 -7.24 18.54 -8.56
N LYS A 62 -6.44 17.91 -9.42
CA LYS A 62 -5.59 18.59 -10.41
C LYS A 62 -5.66 17.99 -11.81
N GLY A 63 -6.38 16.88 -11.97
CA GLY A 63 -6.54 16.19 -13.23
C GLY A 63 -7.33 17.03 -14.22
N LYS A 64 -7.02 16.83 -15.50
CA LYS A 64 -7.88 17.28 -16.58
C LYS A 64 -8.89 16.18 -16.84
N PHE A 65 -10.16 16.47 -16.59
CA PHE A 65 -11.25 15.56 -16.86
C PHE A 65 -11.86 15.89 -18.22
N THR A 66 -12.03 14.85 -19.04
CA THR A 66 -12.77 14.93 -20.30
C THR A 66 -14.14 14.31 -20.06
N ASN A 67 -15.19 15.04 -20.42
CA ASN A 67 -16.55 14.52 -20.38
C ASN A 67 -16.88 13.88 -21.73
N TYR A 68 -17.38 12.66 -21.69
CA TYR A 68 -17.85 11.94 -22.87
C TYR A 68 -19.37 11.76 -22.78
N LYS A 69 -20.06 11.86 -23.90
CA LYS A 69 -21.52 11.62 -23.93
C LYS A 69 -21.86 10.15 -23.79
N ASP A 70 -21.03 9.29 -24.38
CA ASP A 70 -21.23 7.85 -24.37
C ASP A 70 -19.90 7.08 -24.42
N ILE A 71 -19.99 5.77 -24.16
CA ILE A 71 -18.84 4.87 -24.14
C ILE A 71 -18.17 4.76 -25.52
N SER A 72 -18.90 4.97 -26.61
CA SER A 72 -18.36 4.87 -27.97
C SER A 72 -17.42 6.03 -28.28
N GLU A 73 -17.73 7.23 -27.79
CA GLU A 73 -16.86 8.41 -27.89
C GLU A 73 -15.55 8.20 -27.12
N LEU A 74 -15.64 7.67 -25.89
CA LEU A 74 -14.48 7.29 -25.09
C LEU A 74 -13.61 6.25 -25.80
N ARG A 75 -14.20 5.18 -26.32
CA ARG A 75 -13.47 4.11 -27.01
C ARG A 75 -12.72 4.62 -28.23
N LYS A 76 -13.32 5.53 -29.01
CA LYS A 76 -12.65 6.13 -30.18
C LYS A 76 -11.37 6.88 -29.81
N GLU A 77 -11.32 7.52 -28.65
CA GLU A 77 -10.10 8.22 -28.21
C GLU A 77 -9.02 7.23 -27.75
N ILE A 78 -9.38 6.21 -26.96
CA ILE A 78 -8.41 5.28 -26.37
C ILE A 78 -7.87 4.29 -27.41
N GLU A 79 -8.71 3.82 -28.34
CA GLU A 79 -8.33 2.81 -29.34
C GLU A 79 -7.57 3.38 -30.54
N ASN A 80 -7.61 4.71 -30.73
CA ASN A 80 -6.83 5.42 -31.77
C ASN A 80 -5.61 6.18 -31.21
N ALA A 81 -5.29 6.03 -29.92
CA ALA A 81 -4.17 6.68 -29.23
C ALA A 81 -2.85 5.88 -29.29
#